data_AF-A0A348PM11-F1
#
_entry.id   AF-A0A348PM11-F1
#
_cell.length_a   1.000
_cell.length_b   1.000
_cell.length_c   1.000
_cell.angle_alpha   90.00
_cell.angle_beta   90.00
_cell.angle_gamma   90.00
#
_symmetry.space_group_name_H-M   'P 1'
#
loop_
_entity.id
_entity.type
_entity.pdbx_description
1 polymer ?
#
loop_
_entity_poly.entity_id
_entity_poly.type
_entity_poly.pdbx_seq_one_letter_code
_entity_poly.pdbx_strand_id
1 'polypeptide(L)' 'MEVLQAVKNPQTKPDAKVKKVMIIVSKATLENVYASFILANGARMEGIEAELFFTFFGLEAINKK' A
#
# COMPACT_ATOMS: atom_id res chain seq x y z
N MET A 1 22.10 16.24 -44.68
CA MET A 1 22.02 16.80 -43.31
C MET A 1 20.85 16.10 -42.64
N GLU A 2 21.05 14.86 -42.22
CA GLU A 2 20.04 14.12 -41.48
C GLU A 2 20.23 14.45 -40.01
N VAL A 3 19.31 15.27 -39.49
CA VAL A 3 19.16 15.49 -38.06
C VAL A 3 18.67 14.17 -37.47
N LEU A 4 19.60 13.42 -36.87
CA LEU A 4 19.30 12.26 -36.05
C LEU A 4 18.34 12.72 -34.94
N GLN A 5 17.07 12.35 -35.09
CA GLN A 5 16.07 12.58 -34.06
C GLN A 5 16.44 11.74 -32.84
N ALA A 6 16.52 12.38 -31.68
CA ALA A 6 16.77 11.71 -30.42
C ALA A 6 15.71 10.62 -30.21
N VAL A 7 16.18 9.36 -30.10
CA VAL A 7 15.36 8.20 -29.76
C VAL A 7 14.67 8.49 -28.44
N LYS A 8 13.35 8.74 -28.48
CA LYS A 8 12.52 8.84 -27.28
C LYS A 8 12.54 7.47 -26.61
N ASN A 9 13.34 7.33 -25.56
CA ASN A 9 13.39 6.15 -24.73
C ASN A 9 11.98 5.89 -24.16
N PRO A 10 11.35 4.71 -24.35
CA PRO A 10 9.95 4.47 -23.97
C PRO A 10 9.71 4.31 -22.45
N GLN A 11 10.66 4.73 -21.62
CA GLN A 11 10.54 4.68 -20.16
C GLN A 11 9.84 5.93 -19.60
N THR A 12 8.70 6.32 -20.17
CA THR A 12 7.77 7.19 -19.45
C THR A 12 7.11 6.31 -18.39
N LYS A 13 7.64 6.33 -17.16
CA LYS A 13 6.97 5.69 -16.02
C LYS A 13 5.52 6.19 -16.02
N PRO A 14 4.50 5.32 -16.20
CA PRO A 14 3.13 5.75 -16.06
C PRO A 14 3.00 6.35 -14.66
N ASP A 15 2.32 7.49 -14.52
CA ASP A 15 2.14 8.22 -13.25
C ASP A 15 2.10 7.26 -12.06
N ALA A 16 3.24 7.11 -11.39
CA ALA A 16 3.49 6.00 -10.46
C ALA A 16 2.89 6.29 -9.09
N LYS A 17 1.71 6.90 -9.06
CA LYS A 17 0.96 7.11 -7.82
C LYS A 17 0.37 5.78 -7.39
N VAL A 18 0.70 5.37 -6.17
CA VAL A 18 0.13 4.18 -5.55
C VAL A 18 -1.38 4.39 -5.40
N LYS A 19 -2.18 3.52 -6.02
CA LYS A 19 -3.65 3.62 -6.00
C LYS A 19 -4.29 2.75 -4.93
N LYS A 20 -3.64 1.63 -4.59
CA LYS A 20 -4.14 0.65 -3.65
C LYS A 20 -3.00 0.05 -2.82
N VAL A 21 -3.27 -0.19 -1.54
CA VAL A 21 -2.38 -0.89 -0.61
C VAL A 21 -3.15 -2.00 0.11
N MET A 22 -2.47 -3.11 0.34
CA MET A 22 -2.96 -4.22 1.15
C MET A 22 -2.01 -4.43 2.32
N ILE A 23 -2.53 -4.32 3.53
CA ILE A 23 -1.78 -4.47 4.78
C ILE A 23 -2.13 -5.84 5.38
N ILE A 24 -1.15 -6.74 5.45
CA ILE A 24 -1.32 -8.06 6.03
C ILE A 24 -0.96 -7.99 7.52
N VAL A 25 -1.95 -8.24 8.37
CA VAL A 25 -1.79 -8.23 9.83
C VAL A 25 -1.68 -9.66 10.31
N SER A 26 -0.45 -10.11 10.59
CA SER A 26 -0.15 -11.48 11.06
C SER A 26 0.17 -11.59 12.55
N LYS A 27 0.38 -10.45 13.23
CA LYS A 27 0.70 -10.35 14.67
C LYS A 27 -0.36 -9.53 15.40
N ALA A 28 -0.76 -9.99 16.57
CA ALA A 28 -1.82 -9.38 17.39
C ALA A 28 -1.32 -8.49 18.53
N THR A 29 -0.02 -8.17 18.61
CA THR A 29 0.47 -7.24 19.65
C THR A 29 -0.02 -5.83 19.36
N LEU A 30 -0.21 -5.06 20.43
CA LEU A 30 -0.76 -3.70 20.35
C LEU A 30 0.04 -2.81 19.38
N GLU A 31 1.38 -2.86 19.41
CA GLU A 31 2.19 -2.00 18.52
C GLU A 31 1.98 -2.35 17.04
N ASN A 32 1.92 -3.64 16.71
CA ASN A 32 1.78 -4.10 15.32
C ASN A 32 0.39 -3.78 14.76
N VAL A 33 -0.66 -4.02 15.56
CA VAL A 33 -2.05 -3.74 15.16
C VAL A 33 -2.25 -2.24 15.00
N TYR A 34 -1.75 -1.44 15.95
CA TYR A 34 -1.87 0.01 15.91
C TYR A 34 -1.12 0.61 14.72
N ALA A 35 0.11 0.15 14.46
CA ALA A 35 0.87 0.56 13.26
C ALA A 35 0.11 0.25 11.97
N SER A 36 -0.49 -0.95 11.87
CA SER A 36 -1.27 -1.36 10.69
C SER A 36 -2.47 -0.43 10.45
N PHE A 37 -3.20 -0.06 11.52
CA PHE A 37 -4.34 0.84 11.41
C PHE A 37 -3.94 2.29 11.10
N ILE A 38 -2.85 2.80 11.68
CA ILE A 38 -2.32 4.12 11.34
C ILE A 38 -1.96 4.18 9.85
N LEU A 39 -1.24 3.18 9.35
CA LEU A 39 -0.84 3.12 7.94
C LEU A 39 -2.06 3.06 7.01
N ALA A 40 -3.05 2.23 7.33
CA ALA A 40 -4.28 2.14 6.56
C ALA A 40 -5.04 3.49 6.54
N ASN A 41 -5.11 4.16 7.69
CA ASN A 41 -5.76 5.47 7.81
C ASN A 41 -5.01 6.55 7.00
N GLY A 42 -3.68 6.62 7.15
CA GLY A 42 -2.84 7.54 6.38
C GLY A 42 -2.97 7.32 4.87
N ALA A 43 -2.97 6.06 4.41
CA ALA A 43 -3.22 5.72 3.01
C ALA A 43 -4.59 6.26 2.54
N ARG A 44 -5.64 6.09 3.34
CA ARG A 44 -6.98 6.61 3.01
C ARG A 44 -7.05 8.13 2.96
N MET A 45 -6.28 8.84 3.80
CA MET A 45 -6.17 10.31 3.77
C MET A 45 -5.51 10.82 2.49
N GLU A 46 -4.53 10.07 1.96
CA GLU A 46 -3.87 10.35 0.68
C GLU A 46 -4.71 9.93 -0.55
N GLY A 47 -5.94 9.48 -0.35
CA GLY A 47 -6.82 8.99 -1.42
C GLY A 47 -6.42 7.63 -1.99
N ILE A 48 -5.58 6.87 -1.27
CA ILE A 48 -5.16 5.52 -1.63
C ILE A 48 -6.18 4.52 -1.07
N GLU A 49 -6.64 3.59 -1.90
CA GLU A 49 -7.49 2.49 -1.45
C GLU A 49 -6.69 1.59 -0.50
N ALA A 50 -7.20 1.33 0.70
CA ALA A 50 -6.49 0.54 1.70
C ALA A 50 -7.35 -0.65 2.14
N GLU A 51 -6.78 -1.84 2.05
CA GLU A 51 -7.36 -3.08 2.54
C GLU A 51 -6.50 -3.66 3.66
N LEU A 52 -7.13 -4.26 4.67
CA LEU A 52 -6.45 -5.02 5.70
C LEU A 52 -6.84 -6.48 5.60
N PHE A 53 -5.84 -7.36 5.58
CA PHE A 53 -6.03 -8.80 5.62
C PHE A 53 -5.46 -9.35 6.93
N PHE A 54 -6.34 -9.77 7.83
CA PHE A 54 -5.97 -10.37 9.11
C PHE A 54 -5.78 -11.88 8.94
N THR A 55 -4.64 -12.40 9.37
CA THR A 55 -4.29 -13.82 9.24
C THR A 55 -3.48 -14.33 10.42
N PHE A 56 -3.39 -15.65 10.62
CA PHE A 56 -2.75 -16.30 11.76
C PHE A 56 -3.19 -15.65 13.10
N PHE A 57 -2.24 -15.22 13.93
CA PHE A 57 -2.50 -14.54 15.20
C PHE A 57 -3.14 -13.17 15.02
N GLY A 58 -2.98 -12.53 13.86
CA GLY A 58 -3.62 -11.23 13.59
C GLY A 58 -5.15 -11.28 13.67
N LEU A 59 -5.78 -12.44 13.49
CA LEU A 59 -7.23 -12.59 13.68
C LEU A 59 -7.68 -12.30 15.11
N GLU A 60 -6.82 -12.51 16.11
CA GLU A 60 -7.11 -12.20 17.51
C GLU A 60 -7.35 -10.70 17.73
N ALA A 61 -6.79 -9.83 16.87
CA ALA A 61 -6.94 -8.38 16.98
C ALA A 61 -8.35 -7.87 16.66
N ILE A 62 -9.15 -8.64 15.93
CA ILE A 62 -10.49 -8.24 15.46
C ILE A 62 -11.60 -9.17 15.96
N ASN A 63 -11.24 -10.24 16.67
CA ASN A 63 -12.20 -11.21 17.17
C ASN A 63 -12.92 -10.65 18.41
N LYS A 64 -14.25 -10.50 18.31
CA LYS A 64 -15.09 -10.20 19.48
C LYS A 64 -15.36 -11.52 20.18
N LYS A 65 -14.80 -11.70 21.38
CA LYS A 65 -15.14 -12.84 22.25
C LYS A 65 -16.64 -12.89 22.53
#